data_AF-A0A847NKF2-F1
#
_entry.id   AF-A0A847NKF2-F1
#
_cell.length_a   1.000
_cell.length_b   1.000
_cell.length_c   1.000
_cell.angle_alpha   90.00
_cell.angle_beta   90.00
_cell.angle_gamma   90.00
#
_symmetry.space_group_name_H-M   'P 1'
#
loop_
_entity.id
_entity.type
_entity.pdbx_description
1 polymer ?
#
loop_
_entity_poly.entity_id
_entity_poly.type
_entity_poly.pdbx_seq_one_letter_code
_entity_poly.pdbx_strand_id
1 'polypeptide(L)'
;MILGDLEISFALDKTKEVEDFLQLGPYAEDKGISIVAIKKPLEDKLMISLLNRSEEKFLVDYPFEKNLMSSVWNPTLNIEKTMYLIDKDGNKTYPTIPTSFGSLMSDFYFPTVDREGLKLVLPYVKVYYPNLKTKKIRIQTPKDGEIESINKTLNLGDIVINIIDVRRDEDEVIISLKANSLEDEILDNVRIRGFDGYGMWFNEDTGYTEVFIDKEDAGKRFSIYFESPTTLLLGDWEIDFDSLLRP
;
A
#
# COMPACT_ATOMS: atom_id res chain seq x y z
N MET A 1 5.92 -35.61 42.66
CA MET A 1 7.16 -35.44 41.87
C MET A 1 7.23 -36.69 41.00
N ILE A 2 7.12 -36.66 39.68
CA ILE A 2 7.74 -35.75 38.71
C ILE A 2 6.72 -35.53 37.56
N LEU A 3 6.39 -34.27 37.27
CA LEU A 3 5.91 -33.83 35.96
C LEU A 3 7.11 -34.01 35.03
N GLY A 4 7.07 -34.98 34.13
CA GLY A 4 8.08 -35.11 33.09
C GLY A 4 7.81 -34.04 32.04
N ASP A 5 8.65 -33.01 31.99
CA ASP A 5 8.68 -32.05 30.90
C ASP A 5 8.90 -32.81 29.59
N LEU A 6 7.85 -32.87 28.78
CA LEU A 6 7.91 -33.43 27.44
C LEU A 6 8.53 -32.34 26.54
N GLU A 7 9.86 -32.23 26.55
CA GLU A 7 10.59 -31.41 25.59
C GLU A 7 10.51 -32.09 24.21
N ILE A 8 9.63 -31.58 23.36
CA ILE A 8 9.61 -31.95 21.94
C ILE A 8 10.78 -31.24 21.28
N SER A 9 11.85 -31.98 21.04
CA SER A 9 12.97 -31.54 20.19
C SER A 9 12.43 -31.31 18.77
N PHE A 10 12.45 -30.07 18.31
CA PHE A 10 12.35 -29.74 16.90
C PHE A 10 13.66 -29.11 16.46
N ALA A 11 14.21 -29.59 15.35
CA ALA A 11 15.26 -28.91 14.64
C ALA A 11 14.60 -28.19 13.47
N LEU A 12 14.80 -26.88 13.38
CA LEU A 12 14.51 -26.13 12.16
C LEU A 12 15.60 -26.52 11.15
N ASP A 13 15.27 -27.42 10.24
CA ASP A 13 16.12 -27.63 9.08
C ASP A 13 16.21 -26.30 8.31
N LYS A 14 17.44 -25.94 7.90
CA LYS A 14 17.63 -24.87 6.92
C LYS A 14 16.74 -25.21 5.73
N THR A 15 15.71 -24.42 5.52
CA THR A 15 14.91 -24.49 4.31
C THR A 15 15.91 -24.37 3.17
N LYS A 16 15.91 -25.32 2.23
CA LYS A 16 16.61 -25.11 0.96
C LYS A 16 16.19 -23.71 0.50
N GLU A 17 17.15 -22.86 0.16
CA GLU A 17 16.80 -21.64 -0.56
C GLU A 17 15.80 -22.04 -1.64
N VAL A 18 14.72 -21.29 -1.76
CA VAL A 18 13.69 -21.55 -2.77
C VAL A 18 14.32 -21.22 -4.13
N GLU A 19 15.25 -22.07 -4.58
CA GLU A 19 15.97 -22.01 -5.85
C GLU A 19 14.96 -22.07 -7.02
N ASP A 20 13.73 -22.51 -6.74
CA ASP A 20 12.65 -22.72 -7.70
C ASP A 20 11.37 -21.92 -7.38
N PHE A 21 11.46 -20.72 -6.78
CA PHE A 21 10.27 -19.90 -6.42
C PHE A 21 9.34 -19.70 -7.62
N LEU A 22 9.92 -19.38 -8.78
CA LEU A 22 9.20 -19.18 -10.03
C LEU A 22 8.65 -20.48 -10.64
N GLN A 23 9.10 -21.65 -10.18
CA GLN A 23 8.57 -22.94 -10.65
C GLN A 23 7.33 -23.38 -9.86
N LEU A 24 6.97 -22.69 -8.78
CA LEU A 24 5.79 -23.02 -7.98
C LEU A 24 4.47 -22.76 -8.73
N GLY A 25 4.50 -21.95 -9.77
CA GLY A 25 3.33 -21.67 -10.60
C GLY A 25 3.60 -20.55 -11.60
N PRO A 26 2.60 -20.22 -12.44
CA PRO A 26 2.69 -19.09 -13.35
C PRO A 26 3.01 -17.80 -12.60
N TYR A 27 3.79 -16.93 -13.21
CA TYR A 27 4.28 -15.72 -12.55
C TYR A 27 4.31 -14.52 -13.50
N ALA A 28 4.38 -13.35 -12.90
CA ALA A 28 4.72 -12.09 -13.58
C ALA A 28 5.82 -11.40 -12.79
N GLU A 29 6.73 -10.75 -13.51
CA GLU A 29 7.80 -9.94 -12.94
C GLU A 29 7.76 -8.56 -13.56
N ASP A 30 7.65 -7.55 -12.71
CA ASP A 30 7.74 -6.15 -13.12
C ASP A 30 8.36 -5.34 -11.99
N LYS A 31 9.17 -4.34 -12.36
CA LYS A 31 9.83 -3.39 -11.45
C LYS A 31 10.51 -4.03 -10.22
N GLY A 32 11.13 -5.20 -10.40
CA GLY A 32 11.84 -5.93 -9.34
C GLY A 32 10.93 -6.64 -8.32
N ILE A 33 9.66 -6.85 -8.67
CA ILE A 33 8.70 -7.63 -7.89
C ILE A 33 8.22 -8.79 -8.76
N SER A 34 8.55 -10.02 -8.34
CA SER A 34 8.06 -11.25 -8.96
C SER A 34 6.92 -11.81 -8.13
N ILE A 35 5.78 -12.09 -8.77
CA ILE A 35 4.57 -12.60 -8.12
C ILE A 35 4.20 -13.91 -8.81
N VAL A 36 4.15 -14.98 -8.03
CA VAL A 36 3.69 -16.30 -8.45
C VAL A 36 2.24 -16.47 -8.01
N ALA A 37 1.40 -16.97 -8.91
CA ALA A 37 0.01 -17.29 -8.63
C ALA A 37 -0.23 -18.80 -8.74
N ILE A 38 -0.73 -19.41 -7.67
CA ILE A 38 -1.08 -20.83 -7.61
C ILE A 38 -2.60 -20.93 -7.63
N LYS A 39 -3.15 -21.45 -8.73
CA LYS A 39 -4.59 -21.68 -8.85
C LYS A 39 -4.99 -23.01 -8.22
N LYS A 40 -6.10 -23.02 -7.48
CA LYS A 40 -6.73 -24.21 -6.92
C LYS A 40 -8.23 -24.18 -7.22
N PRO A 41 -8.70 -25.01 -8.17
CA PRO A 41 -10.13 -25.16 -8.44
C PRO A 41 -10.86 -25.72 -7.21
N LEU A 42 -12.01 -25.12 -6.88
CA LEU A 42 -12.98 -25.61 -5.91
C LEU A 42 -14.33 -25.80 -6.64
N GLU A 43 -15.33 -26.41 -6.00
CA GLU A 43 -16.59 -26.80 -6.67
C GLU A 43 -17.28 -25.65 -7.42
N ASP A 44 -17.35 -24.46 -6.81
CA ASP A 44 -18.09 -23.29 -7.32
C ASP A 44 -17.22 -22.02 -7.43
N LYS A 45 -15.92 -22.13 -7.14
CA LYS A 45 -15.01 -20.99 -7.05
C LYS A 45 -13.58 -21.37 -7.39
N LEU A 46 -12.78 -20.37 -7.73
CA LEU A 46 -11.35 -20.52 -7.98
C LEU A 46 -10.60 -19.80 -6.86
N MET A 47 -9.77 -20.55 -6.14
CA MET A 47 -8.85 -19.95 -5.16
C MET A 47 -7.52 -19.68 -5.85
N ILE A 48 -6.98 -18.49 -5.66
CA ILE A 48 -5.66 -18.10 -6.16
C ILE A 48 -4.82 -17.69 -4.98
N SER A 49 -3.74 -18.43 -4.75
CA SER A 49 -2.72 -18.08 -3.75
C SER A 49 -1.60 -17.29 -4.41
N LEU A 50 -1.28 -16.13 -3.84
CA LEU A 50 -0.20 -15.26 -4.28
C LEU A 50 1.01 -15.39 -3.37
N LEU A 51 2.16 -15.63 -3.99
CA LEU A 51 3.45 -15.60 -3.34
C LEU A 51 4.28 -14.53 -4.04
N ASN A 52 4.95 -13.68 -3.28
CA ASN A 52 5.84 -12.67 -3.83
C ASN A 52 7.29 -12.93 -3.44
N ARG A 53 8.19 -12.54 -4.32
CA ARG A 53 9.61 -12.36 -4.04
C ARG A 53 10.00 -10.98 -4.54
N SER A 54 10.58 -10.20 -3.66
CA SER A 54 11.07 -8.86 -3.95
C SER A 54 12.43 -8.70 -3.29
N GLU A 55 13.41 -8.21 -4.04
CA GLU A 55 14.79 -8.08 -3.54
C GLU A 55 14.99 -6.76 -2.80
N GLU A 56 14.38 -5.67 -3.28
CA GLU A 56 14.62 -4.31 -2.78
C GLU A 56 13.36 -3.62 -2.21
N LYS A 57 12.18 -4.20 -2.45
CA LYS A 57 10.88 -3.60 -2.10
C LYS A 57 10.16 -4.43 -1.05
N PHE A 58 9.54 -3.76 -0.08
CA PHE A 58 8.69 -4.42 0.92
C PHE A 58 7.25 -4.40 0.46
N LEU A 59 6.78 -5.49 -0.16
CA LEU A 59 5.36 -5.66 -0.49
C LEU A 59 4.55 -5.80 0.80
N VAL A 60 3.52 -4.97 0.96
CA VAL A 60 2.64 -5.00 2.14
C VAL A 60 1.19 -5.33 1.83
N ASP A 61 0.79 -5.21 0.56
CA ASP A 61 -0.55 -5.59 0.12
C ASP A 61 -0.64 -5.78 -1.40
N TYR A 62 -1.69 -6.46 -1.83
CA TYR A 62 -2.09 -6.57 -3.23
C TYR A 62 -3.30 -5.66 -3.54
N PRO A 63 -3.68 -5.45 -4.81
CA PRO A 63 -4.76 -4.56 -5.17
C PRO A 63 -6.10 -4.88 -4.52
N PHE A 64 -6.54 -3.98 -3.64
CA PHE A 64 -7.82 -4.06 -2.98
C PHE A 64 -8.34 -2.69 -2.55
N GLU A 65 -9.52 -2.31 -3.06
CA GLU A 65 -10.10 -0.98 -2.89
C GLU A 65 -10.20 -0.53 -1.42
N LYS A 66 -10.60 -1.42 -0.50
CA LYS A 66 -10.86 -1.02 0.89
C LYS A 66 -9.60 -0.63 1.66
N ASN A 67 -8.41 -1.00 1.16
CA ASN A 67 -7.14 -0.69 1.79
C ASN A 67 -6.48 0.56 1.16
N LEU A 68 -7.16 1.25 0.25
CA LEU A 68 -6.64 2.46 -0.40
C LEU A 68 -6.88 3.71 0.45
N MET A 69 -5.82 4.48 0.63
CA MET A 69 -5.85 5.83 1.21
C MET A 69 -5.39 6.89 0.19
N SER A 70 -5.03 6.47 -1.03
CA SER A 70 -4.55 7.35 -2.10
C SER A 70 -5.48 8.51 -2.45
N SER A 71 -6.80 8.40 -2.21
CA SER A 71 -7.75 9.50 -2.45
C SER A 71 -7.45 10.75 -1.62
N VAL A 72 -6.80 10.59 -0.46
CA VAL A 72 -6.38 11.71 0.39
C VAL A 72 -5.26 12.52 -0.27
N TRP A 73 -4.45 11.89 -1.13
CA TRP A 73 -3.30 12.50 -1.80
C TRP A 73 -3.58 12.82 -3.28
N ASN A 74 -4.43 12.02 -3.92
CA ASN A 74 -4.78 12.09 -5.33
C ASN A 74 -6.25 11.62 -5.52
N PRO A 75 -7.24 12.50 -5.30
CA PRO A 75 -8.66 12.15 -5.42
C PRO A 75 -9.08 11.87 -6.87
N THR A 76 -8.30 12.34 -7.85
CA THR A 76 -8.54 12.15 -9.28
C THR A 76 -7.92 10.86 -9.82
N LEU A 77 -7.31 10.04 -8.96
CA LEU A 77 -6.67 8.80 -9.37
C LEU A 77 -7.70 7.84 -9.99
N ASN A 78 -7.59 7.64 -11.30
CA ASN A 78 -8.48 6.76 -12.07
C ASN A 78 -7.73 5.49 -12.48
N ILE A 79 -7.60 4.55 -11.55
CA ILE A 79 -7.01 3.23 -11.78
C ILE A 79 -7.99 2.13 -11.37
N GLU A 80 -7.79 0.91 -11.91
CA GLU A 80 -8.47 -0.26 -11.38
C GLU A 80 -8.02 -0.49 -9.93
N LYS A 81 -8.98 -0.57 -9.00
CA LYS A 81 -8.69 -0.55 -7.56
C LYS A 81 -8.49 -1.93 -6.94
N THR A 82 -8.90 -2.99 -7.63
CA THR A 82 -8.86 -4.37 -7.13
C THR A 82 -8.31 -5.29 -8.21
N MET A 83 -7.60 -6.34 -7.80
CA MET A 83 -7.16 -7.38 -8.72
C MET A 83 -8.36 -8.10 -9.35
N TYR A 84 -8.16 -8.69 -10.52
CA TYR A 84 -9.23 -9.40 -11.21
C TYR A 84 -8.69 -10.54 -12.07
N LEU A 85 -9.54 -11.51 -12.30
CA LEU A 85 -9.39 -12.46 -13.39
C LEU A 85 -9.98 -11.87 -14.66
N ILE A 86 -9.30 -12.02 -15.78
CA ILE A 86 -9.85 -11.72 -17.11
C ILE A 86 -9.89 -13.00 -17.94
N ASP A 87 -11.01 -13.24 -18.60
CA ASP A 87 -11.15 -14.36 -19.54
C ASP A 87 -10.81 -13.93 -20.99
N LYS A 88 -10.74 -14.91 -21.89
CA LYS A 88 -10.45 -14.70 -23.31
C LYS A 88 -11.39 -13.73 -24.04
N ASP A 89 -12.61 -13.56 -23.51
CA ASP A 89 -13.63 -12.68 -24.07
C ASP A 89 -13.54 -11.26 -23.46
N GLY A 90 -12.61 -11.04 -22.52
CA GLY A 90 -12.35 -9.77 -21.86
C GLY A 90 -13.21 -9.53 -20.61
N ASN A 91 -13.96 -10.54 -20.13
CA ASN A 91 -14.82 -10.36 -18.96
C ASN A 91 -13.99 -10.43 -17.67
N LYS A 92 -14.17 -9.41 -16.81
CA LYS A 92 -13.50 -9.32 -15.52
C LYS A 92 -14.30 -10.02 -14.43
N THR A 93 -13.63 -10.80 -13.59
CA THR A 93 -14.16 -11.40 -12.37
C THR A 93 -13.32 -10.95 -11.18
N TYR A 94 -13.97 -10.38 -10.16
CA TYR A 94 -13.31 -9.86 -8.96
C TYR A 94 -13.36 -10.88 -7.81
N PRO A 95 -12.39 -10.86 -6.88
CA PRO A 95 -12.39 -11.77 -5.75
C PRO A 95 -13.44 -11.37 -4.70
N THR A 96 -14.01 -12.38 -4.04
CA THR A 96 -14.72 -12.23 -2.78
C THR A 96 -13.69 -12.18 -1.65
N ILE A 97 -13.64 -11.06 -0.92
CA ILE A 97 -12.67 -10.86 0.16
C ILE A 97 -13.42 -10.88 1.51
N PRO A 98 -12.92 -11.63 2.51
CA PRO A 98 -13.53 -11.66 3.83
C PRO A 98 -13.54 -10.27 4.49
N THR A 99 -14.47 -10.07 5.42
CA THR A 99 -14.61 -8.78 6.12
C THR A 99 -13.44 -8.44 7.04
N SER A 100 -12.63 -9.44 7.43
CA SER A 100 -11.44 -9.29 8.24
C SER A 100 -10.38 -10.28 7.77
N PHE A 101 -9.15 -9.79 7.58
CA PHE A 101 -7.97 -10.57 7.21
C PHE A 101 -6.71 -9.90 7.76
N GLY A 102 -5.65 -10.68 7.95
CA GLY A 102 -4.34 -10.18 8.39
C GLY A 102 -3.60 -9.43 7.28
N SER A 103 -2.46 -8.83 7.63
CA SER A 103 -1.61 -8.14 6.64
C SER A 103 -1.07 -9.10 5.58
N LEU A 104 -1.05 -8.63 4.32
CA LEU A 104 -0.71 -9.37 3.10
C LEU A 104 -1.47 -10.70 2.98
N MET A 105 -2.71 -10.62 2.52
CA MET A 105 -3.50 -11.80 2.19
C MET A 105 -2.84 -12.56 1.03
N SER A 106 -2.65 -13.87 1.20
CA SER A 106 -2.15 -14.73 0.13
C SER A 106 -3.28 -15.31 -0.71
N ASP A 107 -4.42 -15.65 -0.12
CA ASP A 107 -5.46 -16.44 -0.78
C ASP A 107 -6.68 -15.59 -1.16
N PHE A 108 -7.02 -15.61 -2.46
CA PHE A 108 -8.11 -14.85 -3.05
C PHE A 108 -9.12 -15.79 -3.69
N TYR A 109 -10.42 -15.59 -3.41
CA TYR A 109 -11.48 -16.48 -3.87
C TYR A 109 -12.33 -15.80 -4.93
N PHE A 110 -12.29 -16.30 -6.16
CA PHE A 110 -13.05 -15.76 -7.28
C PHE A 110 -14.31 -16.59 -7.51
N PRO A 111 -15.50 -15.96 -7.68
CA PRO A 111 -16.77 -16.64 -7.91
C PRO A 111 -16.86 -17.13 -9.38
N THR A 112 -15.94 -18.02 -9.76
CA THR A 112 -15.83 -18.59 -11.10
C THR A 112 -15.16 -19.95 -11.07
N VAL A 113 -15.33 -20.73 -12.14
CA VAL A 113 -14.65 -22.03 -12.31
C VAL A 113 -13.39 -21.87 -13.16
N ASP A 114 -12.46 -22.81 -13.00
CA ASP A 114 -11.26 -22.88 -13.84
C ASP A 114 -11.64 -23.11 -15.31
N ARG A 115 -11.01 -22.36 -16.22
CA ARG A 115 -11.21 -22.45 -17.67
C ARG A 115 -9.96 -21.96 -18.39
N GLU A 116 -9.79 -22.44 -19.62
CA GLU A 116 -8.69 -22.03 -20.50
C GLU A 116 -8.77 -20.54 -20.84
N GLY A 117 -7.60 -19.89 -20.93
CA GLY A 117 -7.42 -18.49 -21.26
C GLY A 117 -7.66 -17.53 -20.09
N LEU A 118 -7.73 -18.03 -18.84
CA LEU A 118 -7.79 -17.17 -17.67
C LEU A 118 -6.44 -16.53 -17.36
N LYS A 119 -6.48 -15.23 -17.07
CA LYS A 119 -5.32 -14.49 -16.57
C LYS A 119 -5.66 -13.73 -15.31
N LEU A 120 -4.73 -13.67 -14.37
CA LEU A 120 -4.83 -12.79 -13.22
C LEU A 120 -4.13 -11.47 -13.52
N VAL A 121 -4.79 -10.35 -13.25
CA VAL A 121 -4.24 -9.01 -13.41
C VAL A 121 -4.17 -8.30 -12.05
N LEU A 122 -2.98 -7.81 -11.72
CA LEU A 122 -2.76 -6.93 -10.57
C LEU A 122 -2.39 -5.54 -11.12
N PRO A 123 -3.33 -4.56 -11.11
CA PRO A 123 -3.08 -3.24 -11.68
C PRO A 123 -2.00 -2.42 -10.95
N TYR A 124 -1.68 -2.81 -9.73
CA TYR A 124 -0.64 -2.21 -8.91
C TYR A 124 -0.19 -3.20 -7.83
N VAL A 125 0.75 -2.80 -7.00
CA VAL A 125 1.02 -3.45 -5.70
C VAL A 125 1.32 -2.39 -4.65
N LYS A 126 1.08 -2.69 -3.36
CA LYS A 126 1.40 -1.75 -2.28
C LYS A 126 2.80 -2.00 -1.74
N VAL A 127 3.66 -0.99 -1.87
CA VAL A 127 5.07 -1.06 -1.44
C VAL A 127 5.29 -0.13 -0.26
N TYR A 128 6.02 -0.62 0.75
CA TYR A 128 6.37 0.12 1.95
C TYR A 128 7.86 0.45 1.98
N TYR A 129 8.20 1.68 2.35
CA TYR A 129 9.57 2.15 2.41
C TYR A 129 9.98 2.52 3.84
N PRO A 130 10.32 1.55 4.70
CA PRO A 130 10.51 1.78 6.14
C PRO A 130 11.57 2.83 6.46
N ASN A 131 12.60 2.93 5.61
CA ASN A 131 13.80 3.73 5.85
C ASN A 131 13.73 5.14 5.25
N LEU A 132 12.69 5.47 4.47
CA LEU A 132 12.54 6.81 3.91
C LEU A 132 12.03 7.78 4.96
N LYS A 133 12.68 8.94 5.06
CA LYS A 133 12.34 10.00 6.00
C LYS A 133 12.74 11.37 5.48
N THR A 134 11.84 12.32 5.61
CA THR A 134 12.10 13.73 5.31
C THR A 134 12.92 14.41 6.41
N LYS A 135 13.46 15.60 6.10
CA LYS A 135 14.01 16.48 7.13
C LYS A 135 12.90 16.99 8.05
N LYS A 136 13.22 17.07 9.34
CA LYS A 136 12.36 17.70 10.35
C LYS A 136 12.37 19.20 10.20
N ILE A 137 11.19 19.81 10.11
CA ILE A 137 11.03 21.25 10.17
C ILE A 137 10.26 21.65 11.44
N ARG A 138 10.42 22.91 11.83
CA ARG A 138 9.74 23.50 12.97
C ARG A 138 8.79 24.58 12.47
N ILE A 139 7.57 24.54 12.96
CA ILE A 139 6.52 25.50 12.61
C ILE A 139 6.08 26.21 13.88
N GLN A 140 5.92 27.53 13.77
CA GLN A 140 5.32 28.34 14.82
C GLN A 140 3.81 28.21 14.68
N THR A 141 3.11 27.92 15.78
CA THR A 141 1.65 27.85 15.73
C THR A 141 1.08 29.26 15.50
N PRO A 142 0.26 29.50 14.47
CA PRO A 142 -0.37 30.80 14.22
C PRO A 142 -1.30 31.24 15.35
N LYS A 143 -1.62 32.54 15.43
CA LYS A 143 -2.75 32.95 16.27
C LYS A 143 -4.06 32.51 15.61
N ASP A 144 -5.10 32.52 16.42
CA ASP A 144 -6.45 32.19 15.95
C ASP A 144 -6.88 33.10 14.79
N GLY A 145 -7.39 32.51 13.71
CA GLY A 145 -7.74 33.18 12.46
C GLY A 145 -6.55 33.62 11.59
N GLU A 146 -5.30 33.36 11.99
CA GLU A 146 -4.12 33.68 11.18
C GLU A 146 -3.73 32.51 10.25
N ILE A 147 -3.23 32.87 9.06
CA ILE A 147 -2.66 31.94 8.08
C ILE A 147 -1.20 32.36 7.85
N GLU A 148 -0.28 31.40 8.01
CA GLU A 148 1.15 31.60 7.77
C GLU A 148 1.61 30.73 6.59
N SER A 149 2.12 31.36 5.54
CA SER A 149 2.69 30.64 4.40
C SER A 149 4.02 30.01 4.78
N ILE A 150 4.16 28.71 4.54
CA ILE A 150 5.36 27.92 4.83
C ILE A 150 6.19 27.68 3.57
N ASN A 151 5.53 27.35 2.45
CA ASN A 151 6.14 27.09 1.13
C ASN A 151 7.43 26.26 1.20
N LYS A 152 7.37 25.13 1.90
CA LYS A 152 8.54 24.27 2.13
C LYS A 152 8.38 22.93 1.44
N THR A 153 9.35 22.58 0.61
CA THR A 153 9.46 21.28 -0.04
C THR A 153 10.27 20.31 0.80
N LEU A 154 9.73 19.13 1.05
CA LEU A 154 10.38 18.03 1.77
C LEU A 154 10.44 16.79 0.88
N ASN A 155 11.65 16.26 0.68
CA ASN A 155 11.89 15.09 -0.15
C ASN A 155 11.84 13.81 0.70
N LEU A 156 11.12 12.82 0.22
CA LEU A 156 10.91 11.50 0.80
C LEU A 156 11.23 10.44 -0.27
N GLY A 157 12.52 10.26 -0.56
CA GLY A 157 12.93 9.58 -1.78
C GLY A 157 12.54 10.42 -3.00
N ASP A 158 11.88 9.80 -3.98
CA ASP A 158 11.37 10.45 -5.19
C ASP A 158 10.00 11.14 -4.98
N ILE A 159 9.36 10.87 -3.84
CA ILE A 159 8.13 11.55 -3.44
C ILE A 159 8.50 12.90 -2.80
N VAL A 160 7.81 13.94 -3.23
CA VAL A 160 8.01 15.31 -2.77
C VAL A 160 6.73 15.79 -2.11
N ILE A 161 6.83 16.20 -0.85
CA ILE A 161 5.72 16.76 -0.07
C ILE A 161 5.97 18.26 0.13
N ASN A 162 5.08 19.08 -0.40
CA ASN A 162 5.08 20.52 -0.20
C ASN A 162 4.15 20.88 0.94
N ILE A 163 4.69 21.63 1.91
CA ILE A 163 3.92 22.28 2.97
C ILE A 163 3.65 23.71 2.50
N ILE A 164 2.38 24.00 2.24
CA ILE A 164 1.94 25.25 1.60
C ILE A 164 1.80 26.33 2.65
N ASP A 165 0.92 26.11 3.61
CA ASP A 165 0.60 27.01 4.71
C ASP A 165 0.20 26.24 5.97
N VAL A 166 0.17 26.97 7.08
CA VAL A 166 -0.45 26.54 8.33
C VAL A 166 -1.43 27.62 8.76
N ARG A 167 -2.60 27.22 9.23
CA ARG A 167 -3.60 28.12 9.80
C ARG A 167 -4.10 27.58 11.13
N ARG A 168 -4.71 28.46 11.91
CA ARG A 168 -5.41 28.06 13.14
C ARG A 168 -6.85 28.53 13.09
N ASP A 169 -7.75 27.60 13.38
CA ASP A 169 -9.18 27.84 13.51
C ASP A 169 -9.62 27.33 14.89
N GLU A 170 -9.89 28.25 15.80
CA GLU A 170 -10.23 27.99 17.20
C GLU A 170 -9.18 27.11 17.91
N ASP A 171 -9.50 25.83 18.12
CA ASP A 171 -8.68 24.83 18.79
C ASP A 171 -8.04 23.82 17.84
N GLU A 172 -8.16 24.01 16.53
CA GLU A 172 -7.48 23.20 15.51
C GLU A 172 -6.37 23.98 14.79
N VAL A 173 -5.24 23.30 14.57
CA VAL A 173 -4.16 23.74 13.70
C VAL A 173 -4.23 22.92 12.42
N ILE A 174 -4.38 23.59 11.29
CA ILE A 174 -4.58 22.96 9.98
C ILE A 174 -3.37 23.23 9.11
N ILE A 175 -2.78 22.17 8.56
CA ILE A 175 -1.60 22.25 7.68
C ILE A 175 -2.01 21.82 6.28
N SER A 176 -1.83 22.71 5.30
CA SER A 176 -2.12 22.45 3.90
C SER A 176 -0.91 21.83 3.21
N LEU A 177 -1.09 20.65 2.61
CA LEU A 177 -0.05 19.83 2.01
C LEU A 177 -0.38 19.49 0.55
N LYS A 178 0.68 19.27 -0.25
CA LYS A 178 0.56 18.71 -1.60
C LYS A 178 1.73 17.78 -1.91
N ALA A 179 1.44 16.52 -2.21
CA ALA A 179 2.42 15.59 -2.74
C ALA A 179 2.50 15.69 -4.28
N ASN A 180 3.65 15.34 -4.86
CA ASN A 180 3.71 15.02 -6.28
C ASN A 180 3.00 13.68 -6.55
N SER A 181 2.59 13.49 -7.80
CA SER A 181 2.17 12.19 -8.33
C SER A 181 3.23 11.79 -9.35
N LEU A 182 3.94 10.69 -9.10
CA LEU A 182 4.79 10.10 -10.13
C LEU A 182 3.89 9.38 -11.14
N GLU A 183 4.42 9.12 -12.33
CA GLU A 183 3.67 8.45 -13.40
C GLU A 183 3.28 7.04 -12.99
N ASP A 184 4.17 6.37 -12.27
CA ASP A 184 4.14 4.93 -12.10
C ASP A 184 4.15 4.50 -10.62
N GLU A 185 4.18 5.48 -9.72
CA GLU A 185 4.15 5.27 -8.27
C GLU A 185 3.38 6.39 -7.56
N ILE A 186 2.31 6.02 -6.87
CA ILE A 186 1.36 6.96 -6.27
C ILE A 186 1.45 6.88 -4.75
N LEU A 187 1.54 8.02 -4.07
CA LEU A 187 1.49 8.04 -2.60
C LEU A 187 0.12 7.56 -2.12
N ASP A 188 0.11 6.52 -1.30
CA ASP A 188 -1.10 5.99 -0.67
C ASP A 188 -1.22 6.45 0.78
N ASN A 189 -0.16 6.24 1.56
CA ASN A 189 -0.11 6.62 2.95
C ASN A 189 1.29 7.05 3.36
N VAL A 190 1.39 7.89 4.39
CA VAL A 190 2.66 8.27 4.99
C VAL A 190 2.46 8.57 6.47
N ARG A 191 3.45 8.20 7.28
CA ARG A 191 3.42 8.51 8.69
C ARG A 191 3.85 9.94 8.92
N ILE A 192 2.96 10.76 9.46
CA ILE A 192 3.26 12.13 9.88
C ILE A 192 3.65 12.12 11.36
N ARG A 193 4.71 12.84 11.70
CA ARG A 193 5.32 12.81 13.03
C ARG A 193 5.67 14.19 13.55
N GLY A 194 5.71 14.28 14.87
CA GLY A 194 6.08 15.47 15.63
C GLY A 194 4.94 16.07 16.45
N PHE A 195 3.81 15.37 16.50
CA PHE A 195 2.61 15.55 17.33
C PHE A 195 1.97 14.16 17.56
N ASP A 196 1.07 14.07 18.54
CA ASP A 196 0.60 12.78 19.09
C ASP A 196 -0.66 12.24 18.39
N GLY A 197 -1.52 13.11 17.85
CA GLY A 197 -2.69 12.74 17.05
C GLY A 197 -2.88 13.67 15.85
N TYR A 198 -3.53 13.16 14.80
CA TYR A 198 -3.97 13.98 13.67
C TYR A 198 -5.12 13.36 12.87
N GLY A 199 -5.96 14.22 12.33
CA GLY A 199 -6.87 13.91 11.21
C GLY A 199 -6.20 14.25 9.89
N MET A 200 -6.61 13.59 8.81
CA MET A 200 -6.15 13.91 7.46
C MET A 200 -7.28 13.73 6.45
N TRP A 201 -7.47 14.73 5.59
CA TRP A 201 -8.53 14.74 4.58
C TRP A 201 -8.11 15.53 3.34
N PHE A 202 -8.72 15.26 2.19
CA PHE A 202 -8.51 16.06 0.99
C PHE A 202 -9.54 17.19 0.89
N ASN A 203 -9.09 18.43 0.93
CA ASN A 203 -9.97 19.59 0.77
C ASN A 203 -10.21 19.89 -0.72
N GLU A 204 -11.44 19.66 -1.19
CA GLU A 204 -11.82 19.86 -2.59
C GLU A 204 -11.80 21.32 -3.03
N ASP A 205 -12.07 22.26 -2.11
CA ASP A 205 -12.11 23.69 -2.42
C ASP A 205 -10.70 24.25 -2.67
N THR A 206 -9.71 23.78 -1.89
CA THR A 206 -8.32 24.25 -1.98
C THR A 206 -7.45 23.37 -2.89
N GLY A 207 -7.87 22.12 -3.11
CA GLY A 207 -7.08 21.13 -3.85
C GLY A 207 -5.87 20.61 -3.08
N TYR A 208 -5.89 20.72 -1.74
CA TYR A 208 -4.80 20.30 -0.86
C TYR A 208 -5.22 19.18 0.10
N THR A 209 -4.26 18.34 0.47
CA THR A 209 -4.40 17.46 1.62
C THR A 209 -4.25 18.30 2.88
N GLU A 210 -5.20 18.25 3.79
CA GLU A 210 -5.18 18.99 5.05
C GLU A 210 -4.94 18.03 6.22
N VAL A 211 -4.01 18.40 7.10
CA VAL A 211 -3.73 17.70 8.35
C VAL A 211 -4.24 18.56 9.50
N PHE A 212 -5.08 17.96 10.33
CA PHE A 212 -5.75 18.59 11.47
C PHE A 212 -5.09 18.12 12.75
N ILE A 213 -4.66 19.04 13.59
CA ILE A 213 -3.98 18.76 14.86
C ILE A 213 -4.66 19.57 15.94
N ASP A 214 -4.95 18.95 17.08
CA ASP A 214 -5.41 19.67 18.25
C ASP A 214 -4.35 20.71 18.68
N LYS A 215 -4.79 21.93 18.94
CA LYS A 215 -3.92 23.02 19.38
C LYS A 215 -3.17 22.70 20.67
N GLU A 216 -3.75 21.90 21.56
CA GLU A 216 -3.07 21.45 22.78
C GLU A 216 -1.83 20.61 22.44
N ASP A 217 -1.93 19.73 21.43
CA ASP A 217 -0.84 18.91 20.91
C ASP A 217 0.20 19.75 20.13
N ALA A 218 -0.27 20.71 19.32
CA ALA A 218 0.61 21.60 18.56
C ALA A 218 1.38 22.58 19.46
N GLY A 219 0.76 22.98 20.58
CA GLY A 219 1.29 23.96 21.53
C GLY A 219 1.63 25.30 20.87
N LYS A 220 2.65 25.99 21.38
CA LYS A 220 3.15 27.24 20.77
C LYS A 220 3.95 26.99 19.51
N ARG A 221 4.51 25.80 19.35
CA ARG A 221 5.41 25.44 18.25
C ARG A 221 5.49 23.93 18.19
N PHE A 222 5.43 23.39 16.99
CA PHE A 222 5.54 21.96 16.76
C PHE A 222 6.61 21.69 15.70
N SER A 223 6.88 20.42 15.49
CA SER A 223 7.71 19.99 14.38
C SER A 223 6.93 19.03 13.52
N ILE A 224 7.25 18.99 12.24
CA ILE A 224 6.65 18.04 11.32
C ILE A 224 7.75 17.38 10.49
N TYR A 225 7.58 16.09 10.28
CA TYR A 225 8.29 15.30 9.28
C TYR A 225 7.45 14.10 8.88
N PHE A 226 7.73 13.61 7.69
CA PHE A 226 7.12 12.45 7.07
C PHE A 226 8.12 11.30 7.03
N GLU A 227 7.68 10.10 7.37
CA GLU A 227 8.50 8.89 7.31
C GLU A 227 7.69 7.67 6.86
N SER A 228 8.41 6.66 6.40
CA SER A 228 7.89 5.32 6.13
C SER A 228 6.63 5.33 5.24
N PRO A 229 6.70 5.88 4.01
CA PRO A 229 5.54 5.92 3.13
C PRO A 229 5.17 4.53 2.61
N THR A 230 3.90 4.38 2.30
CA THR A 230 3.35 3.31 1.48
C THR A 230 2.87 3.90 0.16
N THR A 231 3.20 3.27 -0.95
CA THR A 231 2.84 3.70 -2.30
C THR A 231 2.05 2.62 -3.03
N LEU A 232 1.31 3.02 -4.06
CA LEU A 232 0.79 2.14 -5.09
C LEU A 232 1.81 2.16 -6.24
N LEU A 233 2.56 1.08 -6.39
CA LEU A 233 3.45 0.90 -7.54
C LEU A 233 2.61 0.32 -8.68
N LEU A 234 2.37 1.11 -9.72
CA LEU A 234 1.66 0.67 -10.92
C LEU A 234 2.57 -0.25 -11.74
N GLY A 235 2.03 -1.25 -12.40
CA GLY A 235 2.84 -2.19 -13.19
C GLY A 235 2.02 -3.22 -13.94
N ASP A 236 2.71 -3.98 -14.78
CA ASP A 236 2.13 -4.91 -15.75
C ASP A 236 2.16 -6.37 -15.23
N TRP A 237 1.67 -6.59 -14.01
CA TRP A 237 1.55 -7.93 -13.45
C TRP A 237 0.31 -8.64 -14.02
N GLU A 238 0.47 -9.21 -15.21
CA GLU A 238 -0.48 -10.11 -15.85
C GLU A 238 0.06 -11.55 -15.84
N ILE A 239 -0.61 -12.43 -15.10
CA ILE A 239 -0.21 -13.82 -14.93
C ILE A 239 -1.14 -14.72 -15.75
N ASP A 240 -0.61 -15.30 -16.82
CA ASP A 240 -1.31 -16.24 -17.68
C ASP A 240 -1.21 -17.67 -17.12
N PHE A 241 -2.35 -18.26 -16.75
CA PHE A 241 -2.40 -19.58 -16.12
C PHE A 241 -2.10 -20.74 -17.07
N ASP A 242 -2.10 -20.53 -18.38
CA ASP A 242 -1.82 -21.56 -19.38
C ASP A 242 -0.36 -21.53 -19.87
N SER A 243 0.41 -20.51 -19.46
CA SER A 243 1.80 -20.30 -19.88
C SER A 243 2.77 -21.43 -19.48
N LEU A 244 2.47 -22.20 -18.42
CA LEU A 244 3.30 -23.32 -17.94
C LEU A 244 2.92 -24.69 -18.54
N LEU A 245 1.92 -24.77 -19.42
CA LEU A 245 1.53 -26.02 -20.09
C LEU A 245 2.31 -26.29 -21.39
N ARG A 246 3.40 -25.57 -21.66
CA ARG A 246 4.29 -25.85 -22.80
C ARG A 246 5.53 -26.61 -22.35
N PRO A 247 5.60 -27.94 -22.55
CA PRO A 247 6.87 -28.66 -22.57
C PRO A 247 7.77 -28.22 -23.72
#